data_AF-A0A973APX0-F1
#
_entry.id   AF-A0A973APX0-F1
#
_cell.length_a   1.000
_cell.length_b   1.000
_cell.length_c   1.000
_cell.angle_alpha   90.00
_cell.angle_beta   90.00
_cell.angle_gamma   90.00
#
_symmetry.space_group_name_H-M   'P 1'
#
loop_
_entity.id
_entity.type
_entity.pdbx_description
1 polymer ?
#
loop_
_entity_poly.entity_id
_entity_poly.type
_entity_poly.pdbx_seq_one_letter_code
_entity_poly.pdbx_strand_id
1 'polypeptide(L)'
;MAPHRDILGRYEDDLFGIPVVILNAVIKETDSRGNETITIPDEEGLAAAIAMARALCPIKLQADDIRMMRKTLGMKAKDFAGALGISPSRVSRMEKNTQGLGPFSEQAIRQFVCARLKRQAPAINYDPAEIATMEIVEGDVTAIEFERVRLKMAESQTKTDEWDLAA
;
A
#
# COMPACT_ATOMS: atom_id res chain seq x y z
N MET A 1 -11.44 -20.95 -28.59
CA MET A 1 -10.31 -20.01 -28.81
C MET A 1 -9.12 -20.50 -28.01
N ALA A 2 -7.89 -20.20 -28.44
CA ALA A 2 -6.71 -20.41 -27.59
C ALA A 2 -6.75 -19.41 -26.43
N PRO A 3 -6.21 -19.75 -25.24
CA PRO A 3 -6.11 -18.80 -24.15
C PRO A 3 -5.28 -17.57 -24.60
N HIS A 4 -5.72 -16.39 -24.19
CA HIS A 4 -5.07 -15.12 -24.51
C HIS A 4 -4.69 -14.39 -23.23
N ARG A 5 -3.55 -13.71 -23.25
CA ARG A 5 -3.01 -12.99 -22.10
C ARG A 5 -2.56 -11.60 -22.55
N ASP A 6 -3.11 -10.60 -21.90
CA ASP A 6 -2.82 -9.18 -22.16
C ASP A 6 -2.34 -8.48 -20.90
N ILE A 7 -1.39 -7.57 -21.06
CA ILE A 7 -1.02 -6.61 -20.02
C ILE A 7 -1.85 -5.34 -20.24
N LEU A 8 -2.66 -4.98 -19.26
CA LEU A 8 -3.48 -3.77 -19.33
C LEU A 8 -2.60 -2.52 -19.19
N GLY A 9 -2.75 -1.56 -20.10
CA GLY A 9 -2.03 -0.29 -20.03
C GLY A 9 -2.46 0.57 -18.83
N ARG A 10 -3.72 0.44 -18.41
CA ARG A 10 -4.31 1.12 -17.25
C ARG A 10 -5.38 0.23 -16.64
N TYR A 11 -5.37 0.11 -15.32
CA TYR A 11 -6.39 -0.59 -14.54
C TYR A 11 -6.72 0.23 -13.30
N GLU A 12 -7.98 0.58 -13.11
CA GLU A 12 -8.46 1.35 -11.96
C GLU A 12 -9.16 0.41 -10.99
N ASP A 13 -8.85 0.55 -9.71
CA ASP A 13 -9.44 -0.27 -8.66
C ASP A 13 -9.56 0.50 -7.34
N ASP A 14 -10.38 -0.03 -6.44
CA ASP A 14 -10.44 0.39 -5.04
C ASP A 14 -9.72 -0.66 -4.19
N LEU A 15 -8.42 -0.49 -4.05
CA LEU A 15 -7.61 -1.37 -3.21
C LEU A 15 -7.64 -0.85 -1.77
N PHE A 16 -8.45 -1.53 -0.95
CA PHE A 16 -8.57 -1.30 0.48
C PHE A 16 -9.18 0.05 0.89
N GLY A 17 -10.09 0.61 0.09
CA GLY A 17 -10.71 1.91 0.33
C GLY A 17 -9.89 3.08 -0.21
N ILE A 18 -8.85 2.80 -1.00
CA ILE A 18 -8.00 3.80 -1.64
C ILE A 18 -8.16 3.64 -3.15
N PRO A 19 -8.59 4.71 -3.85
CA PRO A 19 -8.61 4.68 -5.31
C PRO A 19 -7.17 4.58 -5.82
N VAL A 20 -6.92 3.59 -6.65
CA VAL A 20 -5.60 3.37 -7.26
C VAL A 20 -5.71 3.15 -8.76
N VAL A 21 -4.65 3.55 -9.44
CA VAL A 21 -4.47 3.27 -10.87
C VAL A 21 -3.19 2.46 -11.02
N ILE A 22 -3.28 1.29 -11.63
CA ILE A 22 -2.15 0.43 -11.91
C ILE A 22 -1.85 0.50 -13.41
N LEU A 23 -0.63 0.92 -13.74
CA LEU A 23 -0.18 1.09 -15.12
C LEU A 23 0.72 -0.08 -15.54
N ASN A 24 0.48 -0.58 -16.75
CA ASN A 24 1.34 -1.53 -17.46
C ASN A 24 1.72 -2.80 -16.67
N ALA A 25 0.88 -3.25 -15.73
CA ALA A 25 1.24 -4.35 -14.84
C ALA A 25 0.12 -5.39 -14.65
N VAL A 26 -1.14 -5.00 -14.71
CA VAL A 26 -2.26 -5.93 -14.50
C VAL A 26 -2.38 -6.87 -15.68
N ILE A 27 -2.47 -8.16 -15.40
CA ILE A 27 -2.57 -9.22 -16.39
C ILE A 27 -4.04 -9.60 -16.51
N LYS A 28 -4.57 -9.58 -17.74
CA LYS A 28 -5.87 -10.12 -18.10
C LYS A 28 -5.67 -11.41 -18.87
N GLU A 29 -6.18 -12.51 -18.35
CA GLU A 29 -6.19 -13.80 -19.04
C GLU A 29 -7.62 -14.15 -19.45
N THR A 30 -7.79 -14.61 -20.69
CA THR A 30 -9.06 -15.11 -21.22
C THR A 30 -8.90 -16.58 -21.56
N ASP A 31 -9.71 -17.43 -20.92
CA ASP A 31 -9.66 -18.88 -21.16
C ASP A 31 -10.31 -19.27 -22.49
N SER A 32 -10.24 -20.56 -22.84
CA SER A 32 -10.80 -21.07 -24.10
C SER A 32 -12.33 -20.98 -24.21
N ARG A 33 -13.01 -20.73 -23.09
CA ARG A 33 -14.46 -20.55 -22.95
C ARG A 33 -14.88 -19.08 -22.90
N GLY A 34 -13.92 -18.15 -22.89
CA GLY A 34 -14.16 -16.71 -22.81
C GLY A 34 -14.26 -16.16 -21.38
N ASN A 35 -13.93 -16.95 -20.35
CA ASN A 35 -13.88 -16.42 -18.98
C ASN A 35 -12.63 -15.57 -18.80
N GLU A 36 -12.81 -14.40 -18.19
CA GLU A 36 -11.73 -13.45 -17.92
C GLU A 36 -11.26 -13.58 -16.48
N THR A 37 -9.94 -13.61 -16.27
CA THR A 37 -9.29 -13.57 -14.97
C THR A 37 -8.34 -12.38 -14.93
N ILE A 38 -8.46 -11.55 -13.90
CA ILE A 38 -7.55 -10.44 -13.64
C ILE A 38 -6.55 -10.86 -12.57
N THR A 39 -5.28 -10.60 -12.80
CA THR A 39 -4.21 -10.88 -11.85
C THR A 39 -3.34 -9.65 -11.70
N ILE A 40 -3.16 -9.21 -10.46
CA ILE A 40 -2.23 -8.15 -10.11
C ILE A 40 -0.92 -8.82 -9.66
N PRO A 41 0.20 -8.60 -10.38
CA PRO A 41 1.51 -9.02 -9.94
C PRO A 41 1.88 -8.46 -8.57
N ASP A 42 2.45 -9.30 -7.70
CA ASP A 42 3.04 -8.88 -6.41
C ASP A 42 2.09 -8.00 -5.58
N GLU A 43 0.92 -8.55 -5.25
CA GLU A 43 -0.10 -7.85 -4.47
C GLU A 43 0.42 -7.38 -3.11
N GLU A 44 1.34 -8.12 -2.49
CA GLU A 44 1.95 -7.74 -1.22
C GLU A 44 2.85 -6.50 -1.37
N GLY A 45 3.72 -6.46 -2.38
CA GLY A 45 4.53 -5.29 -2.71
C GLY A 45 3.68 -4.08 -3.08
N LEU A 46 2.59 -4.29 -3.84
CA LEU A 46 1.64 -3.23 -4.17
C LEU A 46 0.92 -2.71 -2.92
N ALA A 47 0.42 -3.58 -2.04
CA ALA A 47 -0.21 -3.18 -0.80
C ALA A 47 0.74 -2.38 0.10
N ALA A 48 2.01 -2.79 0.17
CA ALA A 48 3.06 -2.06 0.88
C ALA A 48 3.29 -0.67 0.27
N ALA A 49 3.31 -0.58 -1.07
CA ALA A 49 3.46 0.67 -1.79
C ALA A 49 2.29 1.62 -1.55
N ILE A 50 1.05 1.11 -1.60
CA ILE A 50 -0.17 1.88 -1.31
C ILE A 50 -0.17 2.42 0.12
N ALA A 51 0.14 1.56 1.10
CA ALA A 51 0.20 1.97 2.50
C ALA A 51 1.26 3.05 2.75
N MET A 52 2.44 2.94 2.13
CA MET A 52 3.48 3.98 2.22
C MET A 52 3.08 5.28 1.51
N ALA A 53 2.57 5.20 0.28
CA ALA A 53 2.10 6.38 -0.44
C ALA A 53 1.01 7.12 0.33
N ARG A 54 0.08 6.37 0.93
CA ARG A 54 -0.95 6.94 1.80
C ARG A 54 -0.38 7.57 3.06
N ALA A 55 0.61 6.94 3.69
CA ALA A 55 1.30 7.48 4.87
C ALA A 55 2.09 8.76 4.57
N LEU A 56 2.54 8.96 3.33
CA LEU A 56 3.25 10.17 2.88
C LEU A 56 2.30 11.27 2.39
N CYS A 57 1.03 10.95 2.11
CA CYS A 57 0.02 11.93 1.69
C CYS A 57 -0.45 12.78 2.88
N PRO A 58 -0.38 14.13 2.84
CA PRO A 58 -0.71 14.99 3.99
C PRO A 58 -2.21 15.04 4.33
N ILE A 59 -3.07 14.43 3.51
CA ILE A 59 -4.50 14.31 3.79
C ILE A 59 -4.70 13.42 5.01
N LYS A 60 -5.49 13.89 5.97
CA LYS A 60 -5.82 13.22 7.23
C LYS A 60 -6.23 11.77 7.02
N LEU A 61 -5.67 10.87 7.84
CA LEU A 61 -6.01 9.46 7.79
C LEU A 61 -7.46 9.24 8.23
N GLN A 62 -8.15 8.37 7.49
CA GLN A 62 -9.47 7.85 7.79
C GLN A 62 -9.37 6.50 8.49
N ALA A 63 -10.50 6.03 9.02
CA ALA A 63 -10.55 4.79 9.79
C ALA A 63 -10.09 3.56 8.98
N ASP A 64 -10.46 3.54 7.70
CA ASP A 64 -10.09 2.46 6.78
C ASP A 64 -8.62 2.53 6.37
N ASP A 65 -8.02 3.74 6.27
CA ASP A 65 -6.57 3.89 6.04
C ASP A 65 -5.77 3.19 7.14
N ILE A 66 -6.12 3.46 8.41
CA ILE A 66 -5.40 2.90 9.57
C ILE A 66 -5.56 1.38 9.60
N ARG A 67 -6.76 0.88 9.31
CA ARG A 67 -7.05 -0.55 9.26
C ARG A 67 -6.27 -1.23 8.14
N MET A 68 -6.22 -0.63 6.96
CA MET A 68 -5.47 -1.11 5.81
C MET A 68 -3.97 -1.15 6.15
N MET A 69 -3.40 -0.04 6.63
CA MET A 69 -1.99 0.03 7.01
C MET A 69 -1.61 -1.06 8.01
N ARG A 70 -2.44 -1.29 9.03
CA ARG A 70 -2.21 -2.37 10.00
C ARG A 70 -2.26 -3.77 9.35
N LYS A 71 -3.22 -4.01 8.47
CA LYS A 71 -3.36 -5.29 7.76
C LYS A 71 -2.17 -5.54 6.84
N THR A 72 -1.71 -4.53 6.10
CA THR A 72 -0.52 -4.58 5.24
C THR A 72 0.74 -4.92 6.05
N LEU A 73 0.84 -4.41 7.29
CA LEU A 73 1.91 -4.79 8.21
C LEU A 73 1.80 -6.23 8.75
N GLY A 74 0.73 -6.96 8.44
CA GLY A 74 0.46 -8.30 8.98
C GLY A 74 0.16 -8.31 10.48
N MET A 75 -0.20 -7.16 11.08
CA MET A 75 -0.29 -7.01 12.53
C MET A 75 -1.72 -7.20 13.05
N LYS A 76 -1.85 -7.88 14.20
CA LYS A 76 -3.08 -7.86 14.99
C LYS A 76 -3.21 -6.50 15.68
N ALA A 77 -4.43 -6.08 16.02
CA ALA A 77 -4.68 -4.81 16.70
C ALA A 77 -3.88 -4.66 18.01
N LYS A 78 -3.68 -5.75 18.77
CA LYS A 78 -2.87 -5.76 20.00
C LYS A 78 -1.39 -5.46 19.71
N ASP A 79 -0.83 -6.04 18.67
CA ASP A 79 0.58 -5.89 18.33
C ASP A 79 0.84 -4.49 17.78
N PHE A 80 -0.08 -3.98 16.94
CA PHE A 80 -0.04 -2.63 16.42
C PHE A 80 -0.13 -1.58 17.55
N ALA A 81 -1.04 -1.81 18.51
CA ALA A 81 -1.16 -0.97 19.70
C ALA A 81 0.13 -0.98 20.53
N GLY A 82 0.72 -2.16 20.75
CA GLY A 82 1.99 -2.31 21.46
C GLY A 82 3.15 -1.59 20.79
N ALA A 83 3.24 -1.67 19.45
CA ALA A 83 4.27 -0.97 18.68
C ALA A 83 4.14 0.56 18.74
N LEU A 84 2.91 1.07 18.84
CA LEU A 84 2.62 2.51 18.95
C LEU A 84 2.59 3.02 20.40
N GLY A 85 2.75 2.15 21.40
CA GLY A 85 2.67 2.52 22.81
C GLY A 85 1.27 2.98 23.25
N ILE A 86 0.21 2.48 22.61
CA ILE A 86 -1.20 2.82 22.93
C ILE A 86 -2.01 1.58 23.32
N SER A 87 -3.23 1.78 23.81
CA SER A 87 -4.12 0.66 24.14
C SER A 87 -4.74 0.02 22.88
N PRO A 88 -5.01 -1.30 22.88
CA PRO A 88 -5.77 -1.93 21.80
C PRO A 88 -7.17 -1.34 21.58
N SER A 89 -7.80 -0.83 22.65
CA SER A 89 -9.07 -0.11 22.57
C SER A 89 -8.97 1.20 21.79
N ARG A 90 -7.82 1.89 21.88
CA ARG A 90 -7.56 3.11 21.10
C ARG A 90 -7.40 2.80 19.62
N VAL A 91 -6.66 1.74 19.27
CA VAL A 91 -6.58 1.25 17.88
C VAL A 91 -7.97 0.89 17.34
N SER A 92 -8.74 0.10 18.09
CA SER A 92 -10.10 -0.30 17.71
C SER A 92 -11.01 0.91 17.48
N ARG A 93 -10.89 1.97 18.30
CA ARG A 93 -11.62 3.22 18.11
C ARG A 93 -11.20 3.92 16.83
N MET A 94 -9.89 4.09 16.61
CA MET A 94 -9.33 4.76 15.44
C MET A 94 -9.73 4.09 14.12
N GLU A 95 -9.78 2.75 14.10
CA GLU A 95 -10.24 1.96 12.94
C GLU A 95 -11.76 1.93 12.76
N LYS A 96 -12.53 2.54 13.66
CA LYS A 96 -13.97 2.73 13.52
C LYS A 96 -14.33 4.19 13.22
N ASN A 97 -13.58 5.11 13.82
CA ASN A 97 -13.73 6.55 13.68
C ASN A 97 -12.42 7.23 14.11
N THR A 98 -11.94 8.15 13.28
CA THR A 98 -10.72 8.92 13.54
C THR A 98 -10.95 10.14 14.43
N GLN A 99 -12.17 10.29 14.99
CA GLN A 99 -12.49 11.30 15.98
C GLN A 99 -11.56 11.18 17.21
N GLY A 100 -10.69 12.18 17.37
CA GLY A 100 -9.66 12.21 18.43
C GLY A 100 -8.29 11.67 18.01
N LEU A 101 -8.06 11.37 16.73
CA LEU A 101 -6.71 11.19 16.19
C LEU A 101 -6.01 12.55 16.15
N GLY A 102 -5.16 12.80 17.13
CA GLY A 102 -4.33 14.00 17.18
C GLY A 102 -3.15 13.92 16.20
N PRO A 103 -2.61 15.06 15.74
CA PRO A 103 -1.52 15.12 14.76
C PRO A 103 -0.32 14.24 15.12
N PHE A 104 0.12 14.25 16.39
CA PHE A 104 1.23 13.43 16.86
C PHE A 104 0.99 11.91 16.72
N SER A 105 -0.23 11.45 16.99
CA SER A 105 -0.56 10.02 16.87
C SER A 105 -0.63 9.60 15.40
N GLU A 106 -1.10 10.48 14.53
CA GLU A 106 -1.13 10.25 13.09
C GLU A 106 0.28 10.21 12.49
N GLN A 107 1.13 11.18 12.84
CA GLN A 107 2.54 11.17 12.45
C GLN A 107 3.26 9.90 12.94
N ALA A 108 3.03 9.47 14.18
CA ALA A 108 3.62 8.24 14.72
C ALA A 108 3.19 6.99 13.92
N ILE A 109 1.93 6.92 13.48
CA ILE A 109 1.45 5.84 12.60
C ILE A 109 2.17 5.89 11.26
N ARG A 110 2.21 7.05 10.61
CA ARG A 110 2.85 7.23 9.30
C ARG A 110 4.33 6.84 9.34
N GLN A 111 5.05 7.30 10.36
CA GLN A 111 6.45 6.91 10.63
C GLN A 111 6.61 5.40 10.78
N PHE A 112 5.78 4.79 11.63
CA PHE A 112 5.85 3.35 11.90
C PHE A 112 5.58 2.52 10.64
N VAL A 113 4.57 2.89 9.87
CA VAL A 113 4.20 2.24 8.60
C VAL A 113 5.34 2.35 7.59
N CYS A 114 5.84 3.56 7.33
CA CYS A 114 6.93 3.77 6.38
C CYS A 114 8.21 3.03 6.79
N ALA A 115 8.59 3.10 8.08
CA ALA A 115 9.77 2.42 8.59
C ALA A 115 9.69 0.89 8.43
N ARG A 116 8.50 0.30 8.59
CA ARG A 116 8.31 -1.15 8.46
C ARG A 116 8.16 -1.64 7.02
N LEU A 117 7.54 -0.83 6.16
CA LEU A 117 7.24 -1.23 4.78
C LEU A 117 8.33 -0.83 3.77
N LYS A 118 9.29 0.03 4.13
CA LYS A 118 10.36 0.48 3.21
C LYS A 118 11.10 -0.67 2.51
N ARG A 119 11.26 -1.81 3.18
CA ARG A 119 11.89 -3.00 2.57
C ARG A 119 11.01 -3.70 1.54
N GLN A 120 9.68 -3.66 1.72
CA GLN A 120 8.70 -4.24 0.79
C GLN A 120 8.37 -3.30 -0.37
N ALA A 121 8.42 -1.99 -0.16
CA ALA A 121 8.23 -0.97 -1.20
C ALA A 121 9.48 -0.08 -1.35
N PRO A 122 10.62 -0.62 -1.82
CA PRO A 122 11.88 0.11 -1.87
C PRO A 122 11.87 1.29 -2.84
N ALA A 123 10.99 1.28 -3.85
CA ALA A 123 10.83 2.35 -4.82
C ALA A 123 10.30 3.67 -4.23
N ILE A 124 9.59 3.60 -3.09
CA ILE A 124 8.99 4.78 -2.48
C ILE A 124 10.02 5.48 -1.61
N ASN A 125 10.35 6.71 -1.96
CA ASN A 125 11.22 7.56 -1.14
C ASN A 125 10.49 7.92 0.16
N TYR A 126 11.23 7.87 1.25
CA TYR A 126 10.73 8.12 2.59
C TYR A 126 11.83 8.80 3.39
N ASP A 127 11.57 10.02 3.84
CA ASP A 127 12.36 10.71 4.84
C ASP A 127 11.52 10.86 6.12
N PRO A 128 11.95 10.30 7.26
CA PRO A 128 11.31 10.53 8.55
C PRO A 128 11.11 12.01 8.89
N ALA A 129 12.00 12.91 8.44
CA ALA A 129 11.87 14.34 8.71
C ALA A 129 10.60 14.93 8.08
N GLU A 130 10.25 14.52 6.85
CA GLU A 130 9.07 15.01 6.13
C GLU A 130 7.77 14.69 6.89
N ILE A 131 7.66 13.49 7.47
CA ILE A 131 6.48 13.11 8.26
C ILE A 131 6.46 13.87 9.60
N ALA A 132 7.62 14.10 10.22
CA ALA A 132 7.70 14.83 11.48
C ALA A 132 7.26 16.30 11.34
N THR A 133 7.53 16.92 10.18
CA THR A 133 7.15 18.29 9.86
C THR A 133 5.86 18.38 9.03
N MET A 134 5.17 17.27 8.80
CA MET A 134 3.99 17.23 7.93
C MET A 134 2.83 18.03 8.52
N GLU A 135 2.32 18.99 7.75
CA GLU A 135 1.06 19.67 8.03
C GLU A 135 -0.10 18.81 7.53
N ILE A 136 -0.86 18.23 8.46
CA ILE A 136 -2.01 17.38 8.14
C ILE A 136 -3.20 18.27 7.77
N VAL A 137 -3.76 18.03 6.59
CA VAL A 137 -4.90 18.77 6.04
C VAL A 137 -6.13 17.88 5.90
N GLU A 138 -7.32 18.49 6.01
CA GLU A 138 -8.58 17.81 5.71
C GLU A 138 -8.77 17.74 4.18
N GLY A 139 -9.37 16.66 3.68
CA GLY A 139 -9.64 16.49 2.26
C GLY A 139 -9.90 15.04 1.85
N ASP A 140 -10.14 14.84 0.56
CA ASP A 140 -10.36 13.52 -0.05
C ASP A 140 -9.13 13.06 -0.82
N VAL A 141 -8.80 11.78 -0.69
CA VAL A 141 -7.67 11.17 -1.40
C VAL A 141 -8.05 10.97 -2.87
N THR A 142 -7.29 11.59 -3.77
CA THR A 142 -7.40 11.30 -5.21
C THR A 142 -6.69 10.00 -5.56
N ALA A 143 -7.02 9.43 -6.72
CA ALA A 143 -6.41 8.18 -7.15
C ALA A 143 -4.88 8.29 -7.20
N ILE A 144 -4.20 7.33 -6.57
CA ILE A 144 -2.73 7.24 -6.60
C ILE A 144 -2.32 6.33 -7.76
N GLU A 145 -1.49 6.84 -8.65
CA GLU A 145 -0.99 6.06 -9.78
C GLU A 145 0.27 5.27 -9.39
N PHE A 146 0.28 4.00 -9.75
CA PHE A 146 1.38 3.06 -9.53
C PHE A 146 1.82 2.48 -10.86
N GLU A 147 3.12 2.56 -11.11
CA GLU A 147 3.77 1.86 -12.19
C GLU A 147 4.75 0.84 -11.63
N ARG A 148 4.79 -0.34 -12.25
CA ARG A 148 5.69 -1.41 -11.84
C ARG A 148 7.11 -1.11 -12.33
N VAL A 149 8.04 -1.00 -11.39
CA VAL A 149 9.47 -0.77 -11.68
C VAL A 149 10.32 -1.99 -11.33
N ARG A 150 11.39 -2.22 -12.09
CA ARG A 150 12.43 -3.21 -11.77
C ARG A 150 13.59 -2.51 -11.08
N LEU A 151 13.80 -2.82 -9.81
CA LEU A 151 14.90 -2.25 -9.02
C LEU A 151 16.00 -3.29 -8.81
N LYS A 152 17.24 -2.90 -9.07
CA LYS A 152 18.41 -3.66 -8.64
C LYS A 152 18.77 -3.21 -7.24
N MET A 153 18.44 -4.02 -6.24
CA MET A 153 18.81 -3.72 -4.85
C MET A 153 20.31 -3.91 -4.67
N ALA A 154 21.01 -2.87 -4.24
CA ALA A 154 22.48 -2.87 -4.10
C ALA A 154 22.98 -3.93 -3.10
N GLU A 155 22.17 -4.25 -2.09
CA GLU A 155 22.52 -5.15 -0.99
C GLU A 155 22.47 -6.64 -1.36
N SER A 156 21.56 -7.05 -2.25
CA SER A 156 21.41 -8.47 -2.60
C SER A 156 22.11 -8.85 -3.90
N GLN A 157 22.33 -7.89 -4.83
CA GLN A 157 22.77 -8.15 -6.22
C GLN A 157 21.89 -9.18 -6.99
N THR A 158 20.85 -9.72 -6.38
CA THR A 158 19.93 -10.68 -6.97
C THR A 158 18.90 -9.93 -7.80
N LYS A 159 18.90 -10.19 -9.11
CA LYS A 159 17.77 -9.87 -9.97
C LYS A 159 16.65 -10.83 -9.57
N THR A 160 15.47 -10.32 -9.22
CA THR A 160 14.29 -11.18 -9.03
C THR A 160 13.82 -11.66 -10.40
N ASP A 161 14.45 -12.72 -10.87
CA ASP A 161 14.14 -13.41 -12.13
C ASP A 161 12.94 -14.36 -12.00
N GLU A 162 12.22 -14.36 -10.86
CA GLU A 162 11.02 -15.18 -10.63
C GLU A 162 9.94 -15.01 -11.72
N TRP A 163 10.04 -13.93 -12.50
CA TRP A 163 9.10 -13.58 -13.56
C TRP A 163 9.43 -14.16 -14.93
N ASP A 164 10.67 -14.59 -15.18
CA ASP A 164 11.09 -15.08 -16.51
C ASP A 164 10.61 -16.52 -16.79
N LEU A 165 10.00 -17.21 -15.81
CA LEU A 165 9.43 -18.55 -15.98
C LEU A 165 7.94 -18.57 -16.36
N ALA A 166 7.28 -17.41 -16.41
CA ALA A 166 5.85 -17.31 -16.69
C ALA A 166 5.53 -16.45 -17.92
N ALA A 167 6.49 -16.27 -18.85
CA ALA A 167 6.27 -15.64 -20.16
C ALA A 167 6.34 -16.70 -21.27
#